data_AF-A0A9P8LH55-F1
#
_entry.id   AF-A0A9P8LH55-F1
#
_cell.length_a   1.000
_cell.length_b   1.000
_cell.length_c   1.000
_cell.angle_alpha   90.00
_cell.angle_beta   90.00
_cell.angle_gamma   90.00
#
_symmetry.space_group_name_H-M   'P 1'
#
loop_
_entity.id
_entity.type
_entity.pdbx_description
1 polymer ?
#
loop_
_entity_poly.entity_id
_entity_poly.type
_entity_poly.pdbx_seq_one_letter_code
_entity_poly.pdbx_strand_id
1 'polypeptide(L)'
;MAGNIIPAIATTNAMVAGLCVLQAFKVMRSDYAGARMVFLAKSTDRVLSSEPLRPPKPDCAVCGVAQTRLVVDTSRATLNDLVEDLLRFKLGYGEEFSVNNEIGTLYDPELDDNLEKKFSDLGIKGDSFLTVIDEDEENPRVNLVLSISEKSLPIGSKPIVHPDNIDIARRAKMHLTTPGDTLTNGHTNGIGGVTGKRKRSGDSPILEDEQPKKKGKLAVKEDLIVLDDDTSNGVIEIDD
;
A
#
# COMPACT_ATOMS: atom_id res chain seq x y z
N MET A 1 2.19 -19.61 -16.86
CA MET A 1 0.85 -19.09 -16.47
C MET A 1 0.09 -20.09 -15.61
N ALA A 2 0.65 -20.45 -14.44
CA ALA A 2 -0.02 -21.31 -13.44
C ALA A 2 0.36 -20.81 -12.03
N GLY A 3 0.28 -19.49 -11.82
CA GLY A 3 0.49 -18.89 -10.51
C GLY A 3 -0.85 -18.75 -9.80
N ASN A 4 -0.97 -19.38 -8.64
CA ASN A 4 -2.04 -19.19 -7.65
C ASN A 4 -3.49 -19.39 -8.16
N ILE A 5 -3.83 -20.60 -8.60
CA ILE A 5 -5.24 -20.97 -8.78
C ILE A 5 -5.89 -21.07 -7.40
N ILE A 6 -6.84 -20.18 -7.11
CA ILE A 6 -7.60 -20.17 -5.85
C ILE A 6 -8.97 -20.81 -6.10
N PRO A 7 -9.36 -21.86 -5.35
CA PRO A 7 -10.69 -22.43 -5.46
C PRO A 7 -11.74 -21.42 -4.96
N ALA A 8 -12.77 -21.18 -5.77
CA ALA A 8 -13.87 -20.29 -5.44
C ALA A 8 -15.05 -21.04 -4.83
N ILE A 9 -15.68 -20.46 -3.81
CA ILE A 9 -16.88 -21.00 -3.15
C ILE A 9 -17.97 -19.92 -3.15
N ALA A 10 -19.17 -20.25 -3.63
CA ALA A 10 -20.26 -19.29 -3.79
C ALA A 10 -20.65 -18.59 -2.48
N THR A 11 -20.62 -19.32 -1.36
CA THR A 11 -20.97 -18.78 -0.03
C THR A 11 -19.98 -17.71 0.44
N THR A 12 -18.68 -17.88 0.19
CA THR A 12 -17.65 -16.88 0.48
C THR A 12 -17.94 -15.57 -0.26
N ASN A 13 -18.26 -15.65 -1.55
CA ASN A 13 -18.60 -14.46 -2.36
C ASN A 13 -19.87 -13.76 -1.85
N ALA A 14 -20.90 -14.52 -1.49
CA ALA A 14 -22.14 -13.97 -0.94
C ALA A 14 -21.91 -13.24 0.39
N MET A 15 -21.10 -13.82 1.29
CA MET A 15 -20.73 -13.17 2.56
C MET A 15 -19.93 -11.89 2.34
N VAL A 16 -18.90 -11.92 1.49
CA VAL A 16 -18.06 -10.74 1.19
C VAL A 16 -18.90 -9.64 0.54
N ALA A 17 -19.81 -9.96 -0.38
CA ALA A 17 -20.71 -8.99 -0.98
C ALA A 17 -21.61 -8.29 0.06
N GLY A 18 -22.16 -9.04 1.01
CA GLY A 18 -22.92 -8.48 2.13
C GLY A 18 -22.08 -7.51 2.97
N LEU A 19 -20.84 -7.91 3.32
CA LEU A 19 -19.91 -7.06 4.05
C LEU A 19 -19.55 -5.77 3.27
N CYS A 20 -19.34 -5.86 1.95
CA CYS A 20 -19.09 -4.70 1.11
C CYS A 20 -20.25 -3.69 1.16
N VAL A 21 -21.50 -4.16 1.08
CA VAL A 21 -22.68 -3.29 1.15
C VAL A 21 -22.79 -2.62 2.53
N LEU A 22 -22.51 -3.35 3.62
CA LEU A 22 -22.51 -2.78 4.97
C LEU A 22 -21.46 -1.67 5.13
N GLN A 23 -20.26 -1.83 4.58
CA GLN A 23 -19.24 -0.76 4.60
C GLN A 23 -19.64 0.40 3.68
N ALA A 24 -20.24 0.12 2.52
CA ALA A 24 -20.70 1.16 1.58
C ALA A 24 -21.74 2.09 2.21
N PHE A 25 -22.65 1.58 3.05
CA PHE A 25 -23.59 2.42 3.78
C PHE A 25 -22.91 3.43 4.72
N LYS A 26 -21.78 3.06 5.34
CA LYS A 26 -21.01 3.98 6.18
C LYS A 26 -20.40 5.10 5.34
N VAL A 27 -19.82 4.76 4.19
CA VAL A 27 -19.29 5.72 3.21
C VAL A 27 -20.39 6.68 2.73
N MET A 28 -21.57 6.17 2.38
CA MET A 28 -22.70 6.98 1.91
C MET A 28 -23.26 7.93 2.99
N ARG A 29 -23.09 7.57 4.27
CA ARG A 29 -23.44 8.43 5.42
C ARG A 29 -22.31 9.38 5.82
N SER A 30 -21.21 9.39 5.07
CA SER A 30 -19.98 10.12 5.41
C SER A 30 -19.36 9.71 6.76
N ASP A 31 -19.68 8.52 7.27
CA ASP A 31 -19.05 7.91 8.43
C ASP A 31 -17.81 7.12 8.02
N TYR A 32 -16.73 7.85 7.72
CA TYR A 32 -15.44 7.25 7.35
C TYR A 32 -14.69 6.70 8.57
N ALA A 33 -14.92 7.26 9.77
CA ALA A 33 -14.26 6.83 11.00
C ALA A 33 -14.76 5.44 11.46
N GLY A 34 -16.03 5.14 11.22
CA GLY A 34 -16.65 3.84 11.47
C GLY A 34 -16.35 2.77 10.41
N ALA A 35 -15.74 3.13 9.28
CA ALA A 35 -15.34 2.17 8.25
C ALA A 35 -14.17 1.29 8.74
N ARG A 36 -14.17 0.03 8.31
CA ARG A 36 -13.20 -1.00 8.76
C ARG A 36 -12.77 -1.89 7.60
N MET A 37 -11.52 -2.33 7.64
CA MET A 37 -11.08 -3.49 6.87
C MET A 37 -11.61 -4.74 7.55
N VAL A 38 -12.38 -5.56 6.83
CA VAL A 38 -12.95 -6.81 7.38
C VAL A 38 -12.29 -8.00 6.71
N PHE A 39 -11.79 -8.92 7.51
CA PHE A 39 -11.15 -10.15 7.06
C PHE A 39 -12.03 -11.35 7.41
N LEU A 40 -12.11 -12.28 6.47
CA LEU A 40 -12.79 -13.56 6.64
C LEU A 40 -11.71 -14.65 6.80
N ALA A 41 -11.71 -15.31 7.94
CA ALA A 41 -10.79 -16.39 8.25
C ALA A 41 -11.52 -17.73 8.29
N LYS A 42 -10.81 -18.80 7.91
CA LYS A 42 -11.29 -20.18 8.09
C LYS A 42 -10.96 -20.64 9.51
N SER A 43 -11.68 -20.08 10.48
CA SER A 43 -11.61 -20.50 11.90
C SER A 43 -13.01 -20.80 12.45
N THR A 44 -13.08 -21.54 13.55
CA THR A 44 -14.33 -21.80 14.28
C THR A 44 -14.64 -20.75 15.33
N ASP A 45 -13.60 -20.09 15.87
CA ASP A 45 -13.70 -19.17 17.00
C ASP A 45 -13.61 -17.69 16.61
N ARG A 46 -13.17 -17.36 15.38
CA ARG A 46 -13.07 -15.99 14.84
C ARG A 46 -13.20 -15.98 13.32
N VAL A 47 -14.42 -16.20 12.83
CA VAL A 47 -14.71 -16.22 11.38
C VAL A 47 -14.49 -14.84 10.76
N LEU A 48 -14.90 -13.79 11.46
CA LEU A 48 -14.74 -12.39 11.02
C LEU A 48 -13.83 -11.65 11.99
N SER A 49 -12.86 -10.93 11.44
CA SER A 49 -12.08 -9.93 12.17
C SER A 49 -12.13 -8.60 11.45
N SER A 50 -11.96 -7.50 12.19
CA SER A 50 -11.97 -6.17 11.60
C SER A 50 -10.89 -5.28 12.19
N GLU A 51 -10.33 -4.42 11.35
CA GLU A 51 -9.29 -3.45 11.71
C GLU A 51 -9.68 -2.04 11.23
N PRO A 52 -9.25 -0.98 11.93
CA PRO A 52 -9.40 0.38 11.43
C PRO A 52 -8.67 0.55 10.07
N LEU A 53 -9.21 1.43 9.22
CA LEU A 53 -8.54 1.76 7.96
C LEU A 53 -7.18 2.39 8.27
N ARG A 54 -6.13 1.91 7.60
CA ARG A 54 -4.80 2.51 7.74
C ARG A 54 -4.74 3.85 6.99
N PRO A 55 -4.00 4.85 7.51
CA PRO A 55 -3.77 6.08 6.77
C PRO A 55 -3.00 5.80 5.47
N PRO A 56 -3.03 6.73 4.49
CA PRO A 56 -2.21 6.64 3.29
C PRO A 56 -0.74 6.42 3.65
N LYS A 57 -0.07 5.51 2.94
CA LYS A 57 1.36 5.28 3.12
C LYS A 57 2.12 6.49 2.53
N PRO A 58 2.95 7.22 3.31
CA PRO A 58 3.67 8.39 2.82
C PRO A 58 4.56 8.10 1.60
N ASP A 59 5.16 6.91 1.58
CA ASP A 59 6.09 6.50 0.52
C ASP A 59 5.39 5.75 -0.63
N CYS A 60 4.06 5.84 -0.74
CA CYS A 60 3.35 5.22 -1.84
C CYS A 60 3.64 5.96 -3.15
N ALA A 61 4.19 5.26 -4.15
CA ALA A 61 4.43 5.80 -5.49
C ALA A 61 3.16 6.20 -6.26
N VAL A 62 1.97 5.89 -5.74
CA VAL A 62 0.68 6.19 -6.38
C VAL A 62 -0.08 7.27 -5.64
N CYS A 63 -0.44 7.05 -4.37
CA CYS A 63 -1.25 8.01 -3.61
C CYS A 63 -0.44 9.03 -2.80
N GLY A 64 0.87 8.80 -2.64
CA GLY A 64 1.79 9.69 -1.93
C GLY A 64 2.61 10.53 -2.89
N VAL A 65 2.04 10.97 -4.02
CA VAL A 65 2.72 11.82 -5.01
C VAL A 65 2.13 13.24 -4.95
N ALA A 66 3.00 14.24 -5.03
CA ALA A 66 2.57 15.62 -5.24
C ALA A 66 2.23 15.79 -6.73
N GLN A 67 1.16 16.50 -7.05
CA GLN A 67 0.76 16.74 -8.43
C GLN A 67 0.50 18.22 -8.67
N THR A 68 1.03 18.74 -9.77
CA THR A 68 0.77 20.12 -10.18
C THR A 68 0.73 20.25 -11.70
N ARG A 69 0.21 21.38 -12.17
CA ARG A 69 0.09 21.72 -13.57
C ARG A 69 1.09 22.80 -13.93
N LEU A 70 1.81 22.62 -15.03
CA LEU A 70 2.67 23.64 -15.61
C LEU A 70 2.03 24.17 -16.88
N VAL A 71 2.03 25.49 -17.03
CA VAL A 71 1.68 26.14 -18.30
C VAL A 71 2.98 26.44 -19.03
N VAL A 72 3.18 25.79 -20.16
CA VAL A 72 4.47 25.78 -20.87
C VAL A 72 4.30 26.16 -22.33
N ASP A 73 5.22 26.99 -22.82
CA ASP A 73 5.43 27.21 -24.25
C ASP A 73 6.50 26.21 -24.75
N THR A 74 6.05 25.06 -25.25
CA THR A 74 6.89 23.91 -25.67
C THR A 74 7.94 24.27 -26.72
N SER A 75 7.68 25.32 -27.51
CA SER A 75 8.55 25.78 -28.60
C SER A 75 9.78 26.57 -28.12
N ARG A 76 9.71 27.11 -26.91
CA ARG A 76 10.75 27.95 -26.29
C ARG A 76 11.32 27.33 -25.02
N ALA A 77 10.51 26.61 -24.25
CA ALA A 77 10.92 26.00 -23.00
C ALA A 77 12.01 24.96 -23.22
N THR A 78 13.09 25.09 -22.47
CA THR A 78 14.18 24.12 -22.40
C THR A 78 14.09 23.29 -21.12
N LEU A 79 14.75 22.13 -21.10
CA LEU A 79 14.83 21.33 -19.89
C LEU A 79 15.58 22.06 -18.75
N ASN A 80 16.54 22.91 -19.10
CA ASN A 80 17.24 23.80 -18.17
C ASN A 80 16.26 24.75 -17.45
N ASP A 81 15.33 25.38 -18.17
CA ASP A 81 14.30 26.24 -17.55
C ASP A 81 13.45 25.49 -16.51
N LEU A 82 13.27 24.18 -16.68
CA LEU A 82 12.57 23.35 -15.70
C LEU A 82 13.46 23.05 -14.49
N VAL A 83 14.68 22.56 -14.73
CA VAL A 83 15.62 22.09 -13.71
C VAL A 83 16.09 23.25 -12.82
N GLU A 84 16.67 24.29 -13.39
CA GLU A 84 17.26 25.39 -12.63
C GLU A 84 16.19 26.35 -12.11
N ASP A 85 15.30 26.76 -13.01
CA ASP A 85 14.43 27.92 -12.80
C ASP A 85 13.16 27.56 -11.98
N LEU A 86 12.69 26.31 -12.08
CA LEU A 86 11.53 25.82 -11.34
C LEU A 86 11.94 24.86 -10.21
N LEU A 87 12.61 23.73 -10.52
CA LEU A 87 12.88 22.69 -9.52
C LEU A 87 13.87 23.18 -8.46
N ARG A 88 15.03 23.70 -8.87
CA ARG A 88 16.05 24.22 -7.94
C ARG A 88 15.66 25.56 -7.35
N PHE A 89 15.39 26.58 -8.17
CA PHE A 89 15.17 27.94 -7.67
C PHE A 89 13.83 28.14 -6.94
N LYS A 90 12.71 27.64 -7.49
CA LYS A 90 11.38 27.87 -6.88
C LYS A 90 10.99 26.80 -5.87
N LEU A 91 11.20 25.53 -6.20
CA LEU A 91 10.79 24.41 -5.35
C LEU A 91 11.90 23.97 -4.39
N GLY A 92 13.14 24.44 -4.57
CA GLY A 92 14.26 24.15 -3.65
C GLY A 92 14.69 22.69 -3.66
N TYR A 93 14.63 22.02 -4.81
CA TYR A 93 15.24 20.69 -4.98
C TYR A 93 16.77 20.79 -4.84
N GLY A 94 17.39 19.75 -4.29
CA GLY A 94 18.84 19.61 -4.17
C GLY A 94 19.49 19.25 -5.50
N GLU A 95 20.68 18.66 -5.44
CA GLU A 95 21.40 18.18 -6.63
C GLU A 95 20.91 16.79 -7.06
N GLU A 96 20.59 15.92 -6.09
CA GLU A 96 20.23 14.51 -6.30
C GLU A 96 18.75 14.32 -6.66
N PHE A 97 18.38 14.57 -7.92
CA PHE A 97 17.04 14.24 -8.42
C PHE A 97 17.03 13.90 -9.91
N SER A 98 16.08 13.05 -10.31
CA SER A 98 15.87 12.68 -11.71
C SER A 98 14.54 13.20 -12.24
N VAL A 99 14.48 13.55 -13.53
CA VAL A 99 13.26 13.94 -14.25
C VAL A 99 12.98 12.90 -15.33
N ASN A 100 11.84 12.23 -15.21
CA ASN A 100 11.45 11.14 -16.10
C ASN A 100 10.19 11.51 -16.89
N ASN A 101 10.08 11.03 -18.12
CA ASN A 101 8.84 11.01 -18.90
C ASN A 101 8.39 9.55 -19.13
N GLU A 102 7.37 9.35 -19.95
CA GLU A 102 6.87 8.01 -20.31
C GLU A 102 7.88 7.14 -21.07
N ILE A 103 8.87 7.77 -21.73
CA ILE A 103 9.88 7.11 -22.57
C ILE A 103 11.11 6.74 -21.74
N GLY A 104 11.49 7.55 -20.75
CA GLY A 104 12.63 7.31 -19.88
C GLY A 104 13.11 8.58 -19.17
N THR A 105 14.36 8.53 -18.71
CA THR A 105 15.02 9.61 -17.98
C THR A 105 15.45 10.72 -18.92
N LEU A 106 14.95 11.93 -18.66
CA LEU A 106 15.29 13.14 -19.40
C LEU A 106 16.47 13.87 -18.77
N TYR A 107 16.54 13.89 -17.44
CA TYR A 107 17.60 14.51 -16.66
C TYR A 107 17.91 13.67 -15.43
N ASP A 108 19.19 13.61 -15.10
CA ASP A 108 19.78 13.00 -13.90
C ASP A 108 21.12 13.75 -13.66
N PRO A 109 21.64 13.88 -12.43
CA PRO A 109 23.00 14.37 -12.16
C PRO A 109 24.09 13.81 -13.09
N GLU A 110 23.97 12.56 -13.52
CA GLU A 110 24.92 11.91 -14.44
C GLU A 110 24.59 12.13 -15.93
N LEU A 111 23.40 12.65 -16.26
CA LEU A 111 22.89 12.83 -17.61
C LEU A 111 22.31 14.25 -17.82
N ASP A 112 23.18 15.17 -18.23
CA ASP A 112 22.87 16.60 -18.44
C ASP A 112 22.81 17.04 -19.91
N ASP A 113 23.12 16.15 -20.86
CA ASP A 113 23.12 16.39 -22.32
C ASP A 113 21.81 16.95 -22.90
N ASN A 114 20.69 16.76 -22.17
CA ASN A 114 19.36 17.19 -22.59
C ASN A 114 18.97 18.58 -22.09
N LEU A 115 19.75 19.21 -21.21
CA LEU A 115 19.39 20.48 -20.57
C LEU A 115 19.09 21.59 -21.58
N GLU A 116 19.90 21.70 -22.63
CA GLU A 116 19.73 22.73 -23.66
C GLU A 116 18.61 22.41 -24.67
N LYS A 117 18.12 21.16 -24.68
CA LYS A 117 17.09 20.72 -25.63
C LYS A 117 15.74 21.28 -25.24
N LYS A 118 14.93 21.58 -26.26
CA LYS A 118 13.57 22.07 -26.09
C LYS A 118 12.63 20.93 -25.73
N PHE A 119 11.52 21.29 -25.07
CA PHE A 119 10.46 20.35 -24.75
C PHE A 119 9.91 19.65 -26.00
N SER A 120 9.77 20.39 -27.11
CA SER A 120 9.36 19.83 -28.41
C SER A 120 10.26 18.71 -28.90
N ASP A 121 11.57 18.84 -28.69
CA ASP A 121 12.59 17.92 -29.21
C ASP A 121 12.71 16.67 -28.33
N LEU A 122 12.39 16.81 -27.04
CA LEU A 122 12.31 15.73 -26.07
C LEU A 122 10.97 14.97 -26.11
N GLY A 123 10.09 15.32 -27.05
CA GLY A 123 8.77 14.69 -27.21
C GLY A 123 7.75 15.10 -26.14
N ILE A 124 8.02 16.16 -25.38
CA ILE A 124 7.11 16.69 -24.37
C ILE A 124 6.09 17.60 -25.07
N LYS A 125 4.82 17.22 -25.01
CA LYS A 125 3.71 17.92 -25.67
C LYS A 125 2.67 18.35 -24.63
N GLY A 126 1.63 19.06 -25.08
CA GLY A 126 0.41 19.20 -24.28
C GLY A 126 -0.08 17.84 -23.77
N ASP A 127 -0.51 17.81 -22.52
CA ASP A 127 -1.01 16.64 -21.78
C ASP A 127 0.04 15.57 -21.46
N SER A 128 1.33 15.83 -21.70
CA SER A 128 2.41 14.98 -21.19
C SER A 128 2.58 15.11 -19.68
N PHE A 129 3.04 14.03 -19.05
CA PHE A 129 3.39 14.00 -17.64
C PHE A 129 4.90 13.83 -17.47
N LEU A 130 5.49 14.65 -16.58
CA LEU A 130 6.86 14.47 -16.11
C LEU A 130 6.84 14.06 -14.65
N THR A 131 7.66 13.09 -14.27
CA THR A 131 7.80 12.65 -12.89
C THR A 131 9.19 13.04 -12.40
N VAL A 132 9.23 13.88 -11.37
CA VAL A 132 10.46 14.23 -10.66
C VAL A 132 10.59 13.30 -9.46
N ILE A 133 11.73 12.64 -9.34
CA ILE A 133 12.06 11.73 -8.25
C ILE A 133 13.22 12.36 -7.49
N ASP A 134 13.01 12.61 -6.20
CA ASP A 134 14.03 13.10 -5.29
C ASP A 134 14.82 11.91 -4.76
N GLU A 135 16.11 11.87 -5.05
CA GLU A 135 17.03 10.77 -4.72
C GLU A 135 17.95 11.12 -3.54
N ASP A 136 17.73 12.27 -2.90
CA ASP A 136 18.42 12.69 -1.67
C ASP A 136 18.30 11.63 -0.55
N GLU A 137 19.44 11.23 0.02
CA GLU A 137 19.50 10.19 1.04
C GLU A 137 19.04 10.64 2.44
N GLU A 138 19.12 11.94 2.73
CA GLU A 138 18.88 12.50 4.05
C GLU A 138 17.41 12.86 4.24
N ASN A 139 16.79 13.54 3.27
CA ASN A 139 15.43 14.04 3.43
C ASN A 139 14.66 14.17 2.11
N PRO A 140 14.39 13.04 1.42
CA PRO A 140 13.80 13.02 0.09
C PRO A 140 12.35 13.49 0.10
N ARG A 141 11.95 14.19 -0.94
CA ARG A 141 10.57 14.56 -1.19
C ARG A 141 9.76 13.41 -1.78
N VAL A 142 8.44 13.52 -1.67
CA VAL A 142 7.56 12.68 -2.48
C VAL A 142 7.78 12.95 -3.97
N ASN A 143 7.54 11.92 -4.81
CA ASN A 143 7.60 12.12 -6.26
C ASN A 143 6.63 13.24 -6.65
N LEU A 144 7.08 14.12 -7.53
CA LEU A 144 6.29 15.22 -8.07
C LEU A 144 5.90 14.91 -9.51
N VAL A 145 4.61 14.85 -9.79
CA VAL A 145 4.08 14.69 -11.15
C VAL A 145 3.66 16.06 -11.68
N LEU A 146 4.29 16.46 -12.77
CA LEU A 146 4.04 17.69 -13.50
C LEU A 146 3.20 17.39 -14.73
N SER A 147 1.98 17.92 -14.77
CA SER A 147 1.13 17.86 -15.96
C SER A 147 1.41 19.07 -16.86
N ILE A 148 1.77 18.83 -18.12
CA ILE A 148 2.13 19.89 -19.06
C ILE A 148 0.90 20.39 -19.80
N SER A 149 0.63 21.68 -19.67
CA SER A 149 -0.41 22.37 -20.44
C SER A 149 0.25 23.33 -21.42
N GLU A 150 0.16 22.98 -22.69
CA GLU A 150 0.72 23.79 -23.77
C GLU A 150 -0.08 25.08 -23.98
N LYS A 151 0.58 26.22 -23.88
CA LYS A 151 0.04 27.54 -24.24
C LYS A 151 1.14 28.40 -24.83
N SER A 152 0.84 29.12 -25.91
CA SER A 152 1.75 30.14 -26.43
C SER A 152 1.80 31.31 -25.45
N LEU A 153 2.99 31.56 -24.90
CA LEU A 153 3.21 32.65 -23.95
C LEU A 153 3.86 33.85 -24.64
N PRO A 154 3.69 35.08 -24.13
CA PRO A 154 4.36 36.26 -24.67
C PRO A 154 5.90 36.08 -24.72
N ILE A 155 6.54 36.67 -25.73
CA ILE A 155 7.98 36.52 -26.00
C ILE A 155 8.85 37.06 -24.85
N GLY A 156 8.32 37.97 -24.02
CA GLY A 156 9.03 38.56 -22.87
C GLY A 156 8.76 37.90 -21.50
N SER A 157 7.90 36.89 -21.42
CA SER A 157 7.65 36.16 -20.16
C SER A 157 8.45 34.86 -20.10
N LYS A 158 8.68 34.35 -18.88
CA LYS A 158 9.29 33.03 -18.68
C LYS A 158 8.52 31.96 -19.47
N PRO A 159 9.21 31.00 -20.11
CA PRO A 159 8.60 29.99 -20.96
C PRO A 159 7.83 28.92 -20.16
N ILE A 160 8.09 28.81 -18.86
CA ILE A 160 7.38 27.94 -17.91
C ILE A 160 6.73 28.80 -16.83
N VAL A 161 5.41 28.64 -16.68
CA VAL A 161 4.62 29.28 -15.62
C VAL A 161 4.02 28.22 -14.73
N HIS A 162 4.29 28.34 -13.44
CA HIS A 162 3.70 27.53 -12.40
C HIS A 162 2.60 28.35 -11.72
N PRO A 163 1.31 27.97 -11.86
CA PRO A 163 0.18 28.75 -11.37
C PRO A 163 -0.06 28.58 -9.86
N ASP A 164 0.37 27.47 -9.28
CA ASP A 164 0.06 27.09 -7.90
C ASP A 164 1.31 27.14 -7.02
N ASN A 165 1.17 27.45 -5.73
CA ASN A 165 2.23 27.16 -4.76
C ASN A 165 1.96 25.76 -4.21
N ILE A 166 2.80 24.79 -4.57
CA ILE A 166 2.68 23.42 -4.06
C ILE A 166 3.63 23.18 -2.89
N ASP A 167 3.08 22.69 -1.78
CA ASP A 167 3.88 22.16 -0.67
C ASP A 167 4.12 20.67 -0.91
N ILE A 168 5.39 20.31 -1.12
CA ILE A 168 5.78 18.94 -1.43
C ILE A 168 6.20 18.27 -0.13
N ALA A 169 5.35 17.38 0.36
CA ALA A 169 5.62 16.61 1.56
C ALA A 169 6.93 15.80 1.41
N ARG A 170 7.63 15.61 2.54
CA ARG A 170 8.81 14.78 2.59
C ARG A 170 8.46 13.33 2.91
N ARG A 171 9.18 12.39 2.33
CA ARG A 171 9.04 10.96 2.59
C ARG A 171 9.86 10.56 3.80
N ALA A 172 9.37 9.55 4.51
CA ALA A 172 10.11 9.02 5.64
C ALA A 172 11.32 8.26 5.12
N LYS A 173 12.47 8.39 5.81
CA LYS A 173 13.68 7.66 5.45
C LYS A 173 13.37 6.16 5.36
N MET A 174 13.61 5.55 4.20
CA MET A 174 13.58 4.10 4.09
C MET A 174 14.83 3.58 4.80
N HIS A 175 14.71 3.29 6.10
CA HIS A 175 15.76 2.57 6.79
C HIS A 175 15.87 1.20 6.11
N LEU A 176 16.93 1.00 5.33
CA LEU A 176 17.34 -0.34 4.91
C LEU A 176 17.63 -1.12 6.19
N THR A 177 16.63 -1.84 6.69
CA THR A 177 16.88 -2.93 7.62
C THR A 177 17.75 -3.92 6.87
N THR A 178 19.01 -4.03 7.28
CA THR A 178 19.88 -5.15 6.91
C THR A 178 19.07 -6.44 7.03
N PRO A 179 19.12 -7.38 6.07
CA PRO A 179 18.39 -8.64 6.17
C PRO A 179 19.02 -9.48 7.30
N GLY A 180 18.58 -9.23 8.53
CA GLY A 180 18.88 -9.99 9.73
C GLY A 180 17.60 -10.71 10.15
N ASP A 181 17.65 -12.04 10.05
CA ASP A 181 16.73 -13.02 10.62
C ASP A 181 15.24 -12.88 10.27
N THR A 182 14.89 -13.35 9.07
CA THR A 182 13.59 -13.99 8.85
C THR A 182 13.47 -15.20 9.77
N LEU A 183 12.85 -15.04 10.94
CA LEU A 183 12.23 -16.15 11.65
C LEU A 183 11.01 -16.60 10.83
N THR A 184 11.25 -17.53 9.92
CA THR A 184 10.19 -18.26 9.24
C THR A 184 9.50 -19.15 10.27
N ASN A 185 8.22 -18.87 10.55
CA ASN A 185 7.37 -19.78 11.34
C ASN A 185 6.93 -20.93 10.42
N GLY A 186 7.88 -21.79 10.07
CA GLY A 186 7.67 -23.00 9.28
C GLY A 186 7.36 -24.18 10.19
N HIS A 187 6.08 -24.56 10.27
CA HIS A 187 5.67 -25.85 10.80
C HIS A 187 6.30 -26.97 9.97
N THR A 188 7.30 -27.66 10.51
CA THR A 188 7.85 -28.88 9.93
C THR A 188 7.06 -30.10 10.44
N ASN A 189 6.17 -30.63 9.60
CA ASN A 189 5.65 -31.99 9.77
C ASN A 189 6.78 -32.97 9.45
N GLY A 190 7.34 -33.58 10.49
CA GLY A 190 8.39 -34.59 10.37
C GLY A 190 7.86 -35.95 9.91
N ILE A 191 8.41 -36.45 8.82
CA ILE A 191 8.44 -37.89 8.49
C ILE A 191 9.91 -38.30 8.31
N GLY A 192 10.37 -39.18 9.20
CA GLY A 192 11.33 -40.27 8.96
C GLY A 192 12.78 -39.94 8.54
N GLY A 193 13.73 -40.20 9.45
CA GLY A 193 15.15 -40.30 9.11
C GLY A 193 16.07 -40.53 10.30
N VAL A 194 16.46 -41.78 10.51
CA VAL A 194 17.22 -42.34 11.65
C VAL A 194 18.70 -41.89 11.69
N THR A 195 19.23 -41.58 12.88
CA THR A 195 20.46 -42.19 13.51
C THR A 195 21.00 -41.32 14.66
N GLY A 196 21.23 -41.90 15.84
CA GLY A 196 22.02 -41.26 16.92
C GLY A 196 21.69 -41.71 18.35
N LYS A 197 22.31 -42.80 18.81
CA LYS A 197 22.15 -43.44 20.14
C LYS A 197 22.69 -42.61 21.32
N ARG A 198 22.01 -42.71 22.48
CA ARG A 198 22.47 -42.91 23.91
C ARG A 198 21.45 -42.22 24.85
N LYS A 199 21.04 -42.70 26.03
CA LYS A 199 21.31 -43.88 26.88
C LYS A 199 20.15 -43.92 27.91
N ARG A 200 19.75 -45.12 28.32
CA ARG A 200 18.54 -45.48 29.09
C ARG A 200 18.74 -45.43 30.62
N SER A 201 17.68 -45.08 31.35
CA SER A 201 17.27 -45.58 32.68
C SER A 201 15.85 -45.06 32.94
N GLY A 202 14.79 -45.80 33.23
CA GLY A 202 14.61 -47.17 33.68
C GLY A 202 13.72 -47.13 34.92
N ASP A 203 12.39 -47.25 34.76
CA ASP A 203 11.53 -48.07 35.63
C ASP A 203 10.11 -48.23 35.03
N SER A 204 9.51 -49.39 35.24
CA SER A 204 8.13 -49.79 34.93
C SER A 204 7.59 -50.52 36.19
N PRO A 205 6.33 -51.00 36.34
CA PRO A 205 5.28 -51.21 35.34
C PRO A 205 3.82 -50.96 35.83
N ILE A 206 2.84 -51.41 35.01
CA ILE A 206 1.48 -51.96 35.33
C ILE A 206 0.28 -51.08 34.92
N LEU A 207 -0.35 -51.35 33.75
CA LEU A 207 -1.67 -52.03 33.48
C LEU A 207 -2.88 -51.17 33.95
N GLU A 208 -4.01 -50.98 33.25
CA GLU A 208 -4.73 -51.71 32.20
C GLU A 208 -5.86 -50.80 31.63
N ASP A 209 -6.41 -51.20 30.48
CA ASP A 209 -7.61 -50.66 29.80
C ASP A 209 -8.88 -50.62 30.68
N GLU A 210 -9.78 -49.66 30.42
CA GLU A 210 -11.24 -49.89 30.24
C GLU A 210 -12.00 -48.58 29.93
N GLN A 211 -12.75 -48.54 28.82
CA GLN A 211 -13.92 -47.66 28.63
C GLN A 211 -15.18 -48.36 29.15
N PRO A 212 -16.28 -47.67 29.52
CA PRO A 212 -17.35 -47.46 28.52
C PRO A 212 -18.29 -46.22 28.68
N LYS A 213 -18.69 -45.67 27.52
CA LYS A 213 -20.02 -45.16 27.05
C LYS A 213 -21.02 -44.47 28.00
N LYS A 214 -21.61 -43.35 27.55
CA LYS A 214 -23.09 -43.17 27.37
C LYS A 214 -23.49 -41.85 26.66
N LYS A 215 -24.61 -41.92 25.92
CA LYS A 215 -25.25 -40.94 25.00
C LYS A 215 -26.31 -40.05 25.69
N GLY A 216 -26.63 -38.91 25.05
CA GLY A 216 -27.94 -38.21 25.03
C GLY A 216 -27.83 -36.71 25.32
N LYS A 217 -28.62 -35.77 24.81
CA LYS A 217 -29.76 -35.68 23.87
C LYS A 217 -29.95 -34.17 23.59
N LEU A 218 -30.42 -33.79 22.39
CA LEU A 218 -30.73 -32.41 21.98
C LEU A 218 -31.98 -31.85 22.68
N ALA A 219 -31.97 -30.56 23.01
CA ALA A 219 -33.14 -29.74 23.26
C ALA A 219 -32.96 -28.37 22.60
N VAL A 220 -33.93 -27.96 21.79
CA VAL A 220 -34.00 -26.66 21.10
C VAL A 220 -34.76 -25.69 22.01
N LYS A 221 -34.25 -24.47 22.16
CA LYS A 221 -35.02 -23.31 22.63
C LYS A 221 -34.76 -22.12 21.70
N GLU A 222 -35.85 -21.50 21.25
CA GLU A 222 -35.85 -20.21 20.56
C GLU A 222 -35.83 -19.12 21.63
N ASP A 223 -34.83 -18.25 21.64
CA ASP A 223 -34.85 -17.02 22.44
C ASP A 223 -34.53 -15.79 21.56
N LEU A 224 -35.37 -14.77 21.75
CA LEU A 224 -35.38 -13.47 21.10
C LEU A 224 -34.21 -12.61 21.62
N ILE A 225 -33.33 -12.14 20.75
CA ILE A 225 -32.15 -11.34 21.15
C ILE A 225 -32.49 -9.83 21.10
N VAL A 226 -32.35 -9.17 22.25
CA VAL A 226 -32.33 -7.70 22.38
C VAL A 226 -30.87 -7.24 22.28
N LEU A 227 -30.59 -6.29 21.39
CA LEU A 227 -29.25 -5.71 21.18
C LEU A 227 -29.09 -4.49 22.10
N ASP A 228 -28.16 -4.59 23.06
CA ASP A 228 -27.66 -3.43 23.82
C ASP A 228 -26.32 -2.98 23.22
N ASP A 229 -26.25 -1.72 22.83
CA ASP A 229 -25.16 -1.13 22.04
C ASP A 229 -24.16 -0.42 22.98
N ASP A 230 -23.35 -1.21 23.70
CA ASP A 230 -22.31 -0.65 24.57
C ASP A 230 -20.95 -0.55 23.83
N THR A 231 -20.57 0.71 23.62
CA THR A 231 -19.36 1.17 22.95
C THR A 231 -18.09 0.91 23.76
N SER A 232 -17.61 -0.33 23.81
CA SER A 232 -16.18 -0.66 23.98
C SER A 232 -15.97 -2.16 23.90
N ASN A 233 -15.19 -2.62 22.91
CA ASN A 233 -14.96 -4.02 22.52
C ASN A 233 -16.14 -4.67 21.80
N GLY A 234 -16.19 -4.50 20.48
CA GLY A 234 -17.13 -5.20 19.59
C GLY A 234 -16.82 -6.69 19.45
N VAL A 235 -17.02 -7.43 20.52
CA VAL A 235 -17.06 -8.90 20.52
C VAL A 235 -18.54 -9.28 20.47
N ILE A 236 -18.95 -9.99 19.42
CA ILE A 236 -20.27 -10.62 19.37
C ILE A 236 -20.03 -12.06 19.78
N GLU A 237 -20.26 -12.36 21.06
CA GLU A 237 -20.32 -13.74 21.55
C GLU A 237 -21.74 -14.27 21.31
N ILE A 238 -21.84 -15.40 20.62
CA ILE A 238 -23.07 -16.16 20.49
C ILE A 238 -22.90 -17.35 21.43
N ASP A 239 -23.57 -17.31 22.57
CA ASP A 239 -23.64 -18.44 23.50
C ASP A 239 -24.58 -19.52 22.96
N ASP A 240 -24.15 -20.79 23.04
CA ASP A 240 -24.91 -22.02 22.70
C ASP A 240 -25.90 -22.43 23.80
#